data_AF-A0A8I5NAZ8-F1
#
_entry.id   AF-A0A8I5NAZ8-F1
#
_cell.length_a   1.000
_cell.length_b   1.000
_cell.length_c   1.000
_cell.angle_alpha   90.00
_cell.angle_beta   90.00
_cell.angle_gamma   90.00
#
_symmetry.space_group_name_H-M   'P 1'
#
loop_
_entity.id
_entity.type
_entity.pdbx_description
1 polymer ?
#
loop_
_entity_poly.entity_id
_entity_poly.type
_entity_poly.pdbx_seq_one_letter_code
_entity_poly.pdbx_strand_id
1 'polypeptide(L)'
;MKKNRERFCNREREFVYKFKVGSQCLELRVPLRFPVQENASHLHGRLMLLHSLPCFIEKDLKEALTQFIEEESLRDYDRDAEASLEAVKSGEVDLHQLASTWAKAYAETTLEHARPEEPSWDEDFADVYHDLIHSPASETLLNLEHNYFVSISELIGERDVELKKLRERQGIEMEKVMQELGKSLTDQDVNSLAAQHFESQQDLENKWSNELKQSTAIQKQEYQEWVIKLHQDLKNPNNSSLRMEAKS
;
A
#
# COMPACT_ATOMS: atom_id res chain seq x y z
N MET A 1 4.91 -23.79 -17.73
CA MET A 1 4.34 -24.60 -16.63
C MET A 1 2.84 -24.74 -16.85
N LYS A 2 2.39 -25.90 -17.34
CA LYS A 2 0.98 -26.21 -17.63
C LYS A 2 0.67 -27.57 -17.02
N LYS A 3 0.35 -27.61 -15.72
CA LYS A 3 -0.13 -28.81 -15.00
C LYS A 3 -0.61 -28.37 -13.61
N ASN A 4 -1.69 -27.60 -13.55
CA ASN A 4 -2.42 -27.34 -12.29
C ASN A 4 -3.86 -26.88 -12.54
N ARG A 5 -4.53 -27.41 -13.58
CA ARG A 5 -5.92 -27.05 -13.91
C ARG A 5 -6.93 -28.18 -13.75
N GLU A 6 -6.52 -29.36 -13.29
CA GLU A 6 -7.39 -30.54 -13.24
C GLU A 6 -7.32 -31.24 -11.88
N ARG A 7 -7.89 -30.58 -10.87
CA ARG A 7 -8.46 -31.26 -9.70
C ARG A 7 -9.79 -30.61 -9.31
N PHE A 8 -10.58 -30.16 -10.28
CA PHE A 8 -11.98 -29.85 -9.99
C PHE A 8 -12.71 -31.18 -9.82
N CYS A 9 -13.08 -31.48 -8.58
CA CYS A 9 -14.01 -32.56 -8.28
C CYS A 9 -15.34 -32.21 -8.97
N ASN A 10 -15.59 -32.77 -10.15
CA ASN A 10 -16.89 -32.72 -10.81
C ASN A 10 -17.91 -33.48 -9.95
N ARG A 11 -18.44 -32.83 -8.92
CA ARG A 11 -19.49 -33.37 -8.06
C ARG A 11 -20.82 -32.94 -8.64
N GLU A 12 -21.64 -33.92 -9.01
CA GLU A 12 -23.04 -33.71 -9.37
C GLU A 12 -23.85 -33.59 -8.07
N ARG A 13 -24.58 -32.49 -7.91
CA ARG A 13 -25.50 -32.26 -6.80
C ARG A 13 -26.89 -31.97 -7.33
N GLU A 14 -27.90 -32.57 -6.72
CA GLU A 14 -29.29 -32.34 -7.12
C GLU A 14 -29.82 -31.05 -6.49
N PHE A 15 -30.15 -30.08 -7.32
CA PHE A 15 -30.99 -28.95 -6.95
C PHE A 15 -32.45 -29.42 -6.89
N VAL A 16 -33.09 -29.26 -5.73
CA VAL A 16 -34.49 -29.64 -5.50
C VAL A 16 -35.30 -28.39 -5.21
N TYR A 17 -36.23 -28.06 -6.09
CA TYR A 17 -37.12 -26.91 -5.94
C TYR A 17 -38.57 -27.37 -5.89
N LYS A 18 -39.26 -27.06 -4.78
CA LYS A 18 -40.66 -27.44 -4.56
C LYS A 18 -41.56 -26.22 -4.73
N PHE A 19 -42.58 -26.34 -5.58
CA PHE A 19 -43.56 -25.28 -5.80
C PHE A 19 -44.99 -25.83 -5.78
N LYS A 20 -45.96 -24.96 -5.46
CA LYS A 20 -47.37 -25.34 -5.42
C LYS A 20 -48.13 -24.64 -6.54
N VAL A 21 -48.92 -25.41 -7.29
CA VAL A 21 -49.88 -24.90 -8.26
C VAL A 21 -51.26 -25.37 -7.81
N GLY A 22 -52.07 -24.47 -7.25
CA GLY A 22 -53.35 -24.82 -6.64
C GLY A 22 -53.21 -25.80 -5.46
N SER A 23 -53.86 -26.96 -5.53
CA SER A 23 -53.81 -28.01 -4.49
C SER A 23 -52.67 -29.03 -4.66
N GLN A 24 -51.85 -28.91 -5.72
CA GLN A 24 -50.80 -29.87 -6.05
C GLN A 24 -49.41 -29.28 -5.77
N CYS A 25 -48.55 -30.06 -5.11
CA CYS A 25 -47.15 -29.73 -4.86
C CYS A 25 -46.28 -30.46 -5.89
N LEU A 26 -45.54 -29.71 -6.70
CA LEU A 26 -44.65 -30.22 -7.74
C LEU A 26 -43.20 -30.00 -7.30
N GLU A 27 -42.33 -30.96 -7.60
CA GLU A 27 -40.91 -30.94 -7.24
C GLU A 27 -40.07 -31.02 -8.51
N LEU A 28 -39.25 -30.00 -8.74
CA LEU A 28 -38.27 -29.93 -9.81
C LEU A 28 -36.93 -30.42 -9.25
N ARG A 29 -36.37 -31.47 -9.85
CA ARG A 29 -35.03 -31.99 -9.52
C ARG A 29 -34.10 -31.79 -10.70
N VAL A 30 -32.99 -31.10 -10.49
CA VAL A 30 -32.01 -30.78 -11.53
C VAL A 30 -30.61 -31.14 -11.03
N PRO A 31 -29.90 -32.09 -11.66
CA PRO A 31 -28.50 -32.35 -11.32
C PRO A 31 -27.61 -31.22 -11.87
N LEU A 32 -26.85 -30.57 -10.98
CA LEU A 32 -25.89 -29.51 -11.30
C LEU A 32 -24.46 -29.99 -11.03
N ARG A 33 -23.55 -29.66 -11.95
CA ARG A 33 -22.11 -29.94 -11.82
C ARG A 33 -21.40 -28.71 -11.26
N PHE A 34 -20.66 -28.91 -10.18
CA PHE A 34 -19.86 -27.87 -9.54
C PHE A 34 -18.37 -27.98 -9.92
N PRO A 35 -17.64 -26.86 -10.08
CA PRO A 35 -18.13 -25.47 -10.02
C PRO A 35 -19.01 -25.13 -11.24
N VAL A 36 -20.13 -24.42 -11.01
CA VAL A 36 -21.06 -24.05 -12.08
C VAL A 36 -20.38 -23.02 -12.98
N GLN A 37 -19.99 -23.43 -14.18
CA GLN A 37 -19.30 -22.57 -15.17
C GLN A 37 -20.28 -21.63 -15.89
N GLU A 38 -21.57 -21.94 -15.87
CA GLU A 38 -22.61 -21.17 -16.54
C GLU A 38 -23.23 -20.12 -15.61
N ASN A 39 -23.56 -18.95 -16.16
CA ASN A 39 -24.27 -17.91 -15.42
C ASN A 39 -25.63 -18.43 -14.92
N ALA A 40 -25.96 -18.20 -13.64
CA ALA A 40 -27.21 -18.63 -13.02
C ALA A 40 -28.46 -18.16 -13.79
N SER A 41 -28.41 -16.99 -14.44
CA SER A 41 -29.50 -16.48 -15.30
C SER A 41 -29.68 -17.23 -16.62
N HIS A 42 -28.63 -17.86 -17.15
CA HIS A 42 -28.77 -18.70 -18.35
C HIS A 42 -29.31 -20.08 -17.96
N LEU A 43 -28.89 -20.60 -16.80
CA LEU A 43 -29.37 -21.85 -16.25
C LEU A 43 -30.86 -21.78 -15.87
N HIS A 44 -31.31 -20.68 -15.24
CA HIS A 44 -32.74 -20.46 -14.93
C HIS A 44 -33.59 -20.45 -16.20
N GLY A 45 -33.18 -19.72 -17.23
CA GLY A 45 -33.91 -19.62 -18.50
C GLY A 45 -34.00 -20.97 -19.23
N ARG A 46 -32.93 -21.78 -19.21
CA ARG A 46 -32.94 -23.14 -19.75
C ARG A 46 -33.91 -24.05 -19.00
N LEU A 47 -33.95 -23.97 -17.67
CA LEU A 47 -34.85 -24.78 -16.84
C LEU A 47 -36.32 -24.43 -17.06
N MET A 48 -36.63 -23.14 -17.21
CA MET A 48 -37.99 -22.71 -17.53
C MET A 48 -38.46 -23.22 -18.89
N LEU A 49 -37.59 -23.18 -19.91
CA LEU A 49 -37.92 -23.65 -21.26
C LEU A 49 -38.09 -25.17 -21.33
N LEU A 50 -37.19 -25.92 -20.68
CA LEU A 50 -37.18 -27.38 -20.70
C LEU A 50 -38.36 -28.00 -19.94
N HIS A 51 -38.77 -27.39 -18.83
CA HIS A 51 -39.82 -27.93 -17.96
C HIS A 51 -41.19 -27.24 -18.13
N SER A 52 -41.32 -26.29 -19.08
CA SER A 52 -42.56 -25.54 -19.34
C SER A 52 -43.20 -24.98 -18.07
N LEU A 53 -42.38 -24.37 -17.21
CA LEU A 53 -42.82 -23.91 -15.88
C LEU A 53 -43.63 -22.60 -15.97
N PRO A 54 -44.66 -22.43 -15.14
CA PRO A 54 -45.41 -21.18 -15.05
C PRO A 54 -44.51 -19.96 -14.74
N CYS A 55 -44.74 -18.84 -15.44
CA CYS A 55 -43.95 -17.61 -15.29
C CYS A 55 -44.02 -16.99 -13.89
N PHE A 56 -45.03 -17.33 -13.07
CA PHE A 56 -45.12 -16.81 -11.69
C PHE A 56 -43.99 -17.32 -10.79
N ILE A 57 -43.37 -18.46 -11.13
CA ILE A 57 -42.33 -19.13 -10.35
C ILE A 57 -40.93 -18.63 -10.75
N GLU A 58 -40.82 -17.91 -11.87
CA GLU A 58 -39.54 -17.52 -12.47
C GLU A 58 -38.61 -16.80 -11.49
N LYS A 59 -39.14 -15.83 -10.74
CA LYS A 59 -38.35 -15.02 -9.80
C LYS A 59 -37.87 -15.88 -8.62
N ASP A 60 -38.79 -16.61 -7.99
CA ASP A 60 -38.49 -17.46 -6.84
C ASP A 60 -37.53 -18.60 -7.20
N LEU A 61 -37.67 -19.18 -8.40
CA LEU A 61 -36.77 -20.22 -8.91
C LEU A 61 -35.37 -19.66 -9.18
N LYS A 62 -35.28 -18.47 -9.77
CA LYS A 62 -34.00 -17.81 -10.03
C LYS A 62 -33.26 -17.47 -8.74
N GLU A 63 -33.98 -16.93 -7.75
CA GLU A 63 -33.43 -16.62 -6.43
C GLU A 63 -32.96 -17.90 -5.72
N ALA A 64 -33.81 -18.92 -5.64
CA ALA A 64 -33.47 -20.20 -5.02
C ALA A 64 -32.30 -20.92 -5.70
N LEU A 65 -32.22 -20.85 -7.04
CA LEU A 65 -31.12 -21.43 -7.81
C LEU A 65 -29.81 -20.67 -7.57
N THR A 66 -29.86 -19.34 -7.55
CA THR A 66 -28.67 -18.50 -7.31
C THR A 66 -28.14 -18.75 -5.89
N GLN A 67 -29.03 -18.74 -4.90
CA GLN A 67 -28.68 -19.01 -3.51
C GLN A 67 -28.08 -20.42 -3.34
N PHE A 68 -28.67 -21.44 -3.96
CA PHE A 68 -28.13 -22.80 -3.90
C PHE A 68 -26.72 -22.90 -4.51
N ILE A 69 -26.49 -22.24 -5.65
CA ILE A 69 -25.16 -22.23 -6.29
C ILE A 69 -24.15 -21.51 -5.40
N GLU A 70 -24.51 -20.37 -4.82
CA GLU A 70 -23.64 -19.61 -3.92
C GLU A 70 -23.30 -20.39 -2.65
N GLU A 71 -24.30 -20.94 -1.95
CA GLU A 71 -24.10 -21.72 -0.72
C GLU A 71 -23.23 -22.96 -0.97
N GLU A 72 -23.53 -23.73 -2.02
CA GLU A 72 -22.78 -24.95 -2.31
C GLU A 72 -21.37 -24.67 -2.83
N SER A 73 -21.17 -23.56 -3.54
CA SER A 73 -19.83 -23.11 -3.95
C SER A 73 -19.01 -22.63 -2.75
N LEU A 74 -19.62 -21.85 -1.85
CA LEU A 74 -18.97 -21.37 -0.62
C LEU A 74 -18.54 -22.54 0.26
N ARG A 75 -19.41 -23.54 0.45
CA ARG A 75 -19.07 -24.77 1.17
C ARG A 75 -17.92 -25.56 0.55
N ASP A 76 -17.78 -25.52 -0.77
CA ASP A 76 -16.66 -26.15 -1.46
C ASP A 76 -15.36 -25.38 -1.24
N TYR A 77 -15.40 -24.05 -1.33
CA TYR A 77 -14.25 -23.20 -1.00
C TYR A 77 -13.83 -23.35 0.45
N ASP A 78 -14.77 -23.37 1.40
CA ASP A 78 -14.48 -23.55 2.82
C ASP A 78 -13.82 -24.90 3.09
N ARG A 79 -14.34 -25.99 2.49
CA ARG A 79 -13.75 -27.32 2.63
C ARG A 79 -12.35 -27.39 2.03
N ASP A 80 -12.15 -26.81 0.85
CA ASP A 80 -10.85 -26.82 0.18
C ASP A 80 -9.84 -25.94 0.94
N ALA A 81 -10.29 -24.83 1.54
CA ALA A 81 -9.49 -23.99 2.43
C ALA A 81 -9.09 -24.75 3.71
N GLU A 82 -10.03 -25.42 4.38
CA GLU A 82 -9.74 -26.21 5.59
C GLU A 82 -8.79 -27.37 5.27
N ALA A 83 -9.00 -28.07 4.14
CA ALA A 83 -8.08 -29.13 3.70
C ALA A 83 -6.67 -28.58 3.43
N SER A 84 -6.56 -27.39 2.86
CA SER A 84 -5.27 -26.71 2.64
C SER A 84 -4.61 -26.31 3.96
N LEU A 85 -5.38 -25.83 4.95
CA LEU A 85 -4.88 -25.51 6.29
C LEU A 85 -4.38 -26.77 7.02
N GLU A 86 -5.12 -27.88 6.95
CA GLU A 86 -4.71 -29.14 7.54
C GLU A 86 -3.47 -29.73 6.85
N ALA A 87 -3.33 -29.59 5.53
CA ALA A 87 -2.12 -30.00 4.80
C ALA A 87 -0.87 -29.21 5.23
N VAL A 88 -1.04 -27.93 5.58
CA VAL A 88 0.04 -27.11 6.15
C VAL A 88 0.35 -27.52 7.59
N LYS A 89 -0.66 -27.73 8.45
CA LYS A 89 -0.46 -28.15 9.85
C LYS A 89 0.18 -29.53 9.99
N SER A 90 -0.19 -30.46 9.11
CA SER A 90 0.34 -31.84 9.10
C SER A 90 1.75 -31.94 8.49
N GLY A 91 2.28 -30.85 7.93
CA GLY A 91 3.60 -30.81 7.29
C GLY A 91 3.66 -31.49 5.92
N GLU A 92 2.51 -31.84 5.33
CA GLU A 92 2.42 -32.33 3.95
C GLU A 92 2.82 -31.24 2.94
N VAL A 93 2.58 -29.98 3.29
CA VAL A 93 3.06 -28.80 2.55
C VAL A 93 4.24 -28.18 3.28
N ASP A 94 5.38 -28.07 2.60
CA ASP A 94 6.54 -27.35 3.09
C ASP A 94 6.25 -25.85 3.13
N LEU A 95 6.12 -25.32 4.36
CA LEU A 95 5.85 -23.91 4.64
C LEU A 95 6.87 -22.98 3.96
N HIS A 96 8.13 -23.42 3.85
CA HIS A 96 9.20 -22.62 3.26
C HIS A 96 9.05 -22.49 1.74
N GLN A 97 8.65 -23.56 1.07
CA GLN A 97 8.34 -23.53 -0.37
C GLN A 97 7.10 -22.70 -0.67
N LEU A 98 6.06 -22.79 0.18
CA LEU A 98 4.86 -21.96 0.05
C LEU A 98 5.21 -20.48 0.21
N ALA A 99 5.95 -20.12 1.24
CA ALA A 99 6.41 -18.75 1.48
C ALA A 99 7.30 -18.24 0.34
N SER A 100 8.21 -19.06 -0.18
CA SER A 100 9.05 -18.71 -1.34
C SER A 100 8.21 -18.50 -2.61
N THR A 101 7.21 -19.34 -2.85
CA THR A 101 6.30 -19.21 -4.00
C THR A 101 5.47 -17.94 -3.90
N TRP A 102 4.96 -17.62 -2.71
CA TRP A 102 4.25 -16.38 -2.43
C TRP A 102 5.14 -15.15 -2.60
N ALA A 103 6.36 -15.16 -2.04
CA ALA A 103 7.32 -14.08 -2.19
C ALA A 103 7.69 -13.84 -3.65
N LYS A 104 7.85 -14.92 -4.42
CA LYS A 104 8.10 -14.86 -5.86
C LYS A 104 6.90 -14.26 -6.61
N ALA A 105 5.70 -14.76 -6.37
CA ALA A 105 4.49 -14.24 -7.00
C ALA A 105 4.28 -12.76 -6.67
N TYR A 106 4.46 -12.39 -5.41
CA TYR A 106 4.39 -11.01 -4.95
C TYR A 106 5.45 -10.14 -5.63
N ALA A 107 6.70 -10.58 -5.68
CA ALA A 107 7.77 -9.84 -6.35
C ALA A 107 7.44 -9.65 -7.84
N GLU A 108 7.04 -10.70 -8.54
CA GLU A 108 6.69 -10.66 -9.97
C GLU A 108 5.51 -9.70 -10.23
N THR A 109 4.42 -9.77 -9.46
CA THR A 109 3.26 -8.88 -9.64
C THR A 109 3.54 -7.45 -9.20
N THR A 110 4.36 -7.27 -8.18
CA THR A 110 4.69 -5.94 -7.66
C THR A 110 5.70 -5.25 -8.56
N LEU A 111 6.65 -5.96 -9.18
CA LEU A 111 7.56 -5.40 -10.18
C LEU A 111 6.85 -4.95 -11.45
N GLU A 112 5.80 -5.65 -11.89
CA GLU A 112 5.01 -5.24 -13.06
C GLU A 112 4.18 -3.96 -12.82
N HIS A 113 3.94 -3.59 -11.56
CA HIS A 113 3.17 -2.40 -11.17
C HIS A 113 3.98 -1.36 -10.40
N ALA A 114 5.21 -1.68 -10.03
CA ALA A 114 6.17 -0.73 -9.51
C ALA A 114 6.48 0.27 -10.63
N ARG A 115 6.44 1.55 -10.29
CA ARG A 115 7.05 2.57 -11.16
C ARG A 115 8.49 2.12 -11.42
N PRO A 116 9.02 2.26 -12.65
CA PRO A 116 10.43 2.07 -12.90
C PRO A 116 11.18 2.81 -11.80
N GLU A 117 12.08 2.10 -11.11
CA GLU A 117 13.02 2.71 -10.18
C GLU A 117 13.60 3.92 -10.93
N GLU A 118 13.31 5.14 -10.44
CA GLU A 118 13.90 6.34 -11.05
C GLU A 118 15.40 6.06 -11.15
N PRO A 119 16.00 6.21 -12.34
CA PRO A 119 17.38 5.79 -12.54
C PRO A 119 18.22 6.32 -11.39
N SER A 120 18.77 5.39 -10.59
CA SER A 120 19.62 5.72 -9.46
C SER A 120 20.90 6.31 -10.03
N TRP A 121 20.90 7.61 -10.28
CA TRP A 121 22.02 8.35 -10.87
C TRP A 121 23.23 8.43 -9.92
N ASP A 122 23.20 7.77 -8.76
CA ASP A 122 24.32 7.72 -7.82
C ASP A 122 25.61 7.15 -8.48
N GLU A 123 25.52 6.29 -9.50
CA GLU A 123 26.70 5.79 -10.22
C GLU A 123 27.30 6.80 -11.22
N ASP A 124 26.48 7.65 -11.85
CA ASP A 124 26.94 8.65 -12.83
C ASP A 124 27.16 10.05 -12.22
N PHE A 125 26.60 10.34 -11.04
CA PHE A 125 26.62 11.67 -10.45
C PHE A 125 28.04 12.16 -10.14
N ALA A 126 28.92 11.27 -9.66
CA ALA A 126 30.28 11.64 -9.28
C ALA A 126 31.08 12.15 -10.50
N ASP A 127 30.97 11.48 -11.64
CA ASP A 127 31.64 11.86 -12.88
C ASP A 127 31.08 13.16 -13.44
N VAL A 128 29.74 13.31 -13.42
CA VAL A 128 29.06 14.54 -13.83
C VAL A 128 29.50 15.73 -12.95
N TYR A 129 29.54 15.53 -11.64
CA TYR A 129 29.97 16.55 -10.70
C TYR A 129 31.45 16.93 -10.90
N HIS A 130 32.32 15.94 -11.13
CA HIS A 130 33.74 16.16 -11.40
C HIS A 130 33.97 16.97 -12.68
N ASP A 131 33.24 16.67 -13.76
CA ASP A 131 33.30 17.45 -15.00
C ASP A 131 32.85 18.92 -14.76
N LEU A 132 31.78 19.11 -13.97
CA LEU A 132 31.20 20.43 -13.72
C LEU A 132 32.02 21.29 -12.77
N ILE A 133 32.66 20.73 -11.74
CA ILE A 133 33.48 21.49 -10.80
C ILE A 133 34.75 22.05 -11.47
N HIS A 134 35.22 21.41 -12.54
CA HIS A 134 36.32 21.91 -13.38
C HIS A 134 35.85 22.80 -14.54
N SER A 135 34.54 22.93 -14.73
CA SER A 135 33.96 23.78 -15.76
C SER A 135 33.80 25.25 -15.31
N PRO A 136 33.52 26.18 -16.23
CA PRO A 136 33.16 27.56 -15.90
C PRO A 136 31.90 27.70 -15.02
N ALA A 137 31.08 26.64 -14.87
CA ALA A 137 29.88 26.67 -14.06
C ALA A 137 30.11 26.36 -12.56
N SER A 138 31.36 26.10 -12.17
CA SER A 138 31.77 25.75 -10.80
C SER A 138 31.32 26.77 -9.74
N GLU A 139 31.42 28.06 -10.01
CA GLU A 139 30.96 29.11 -9.09
C GLU A 139 29.44 29.03 -8.85
N THR A 140 28.66 28.72 -9.89
CA THR A 140 27.20 28.57 -9.76
C THR A 140 26.84 27.33 -8.95
N LEU A 141 27.55 26.23 -9.19
CA LEU A 141 27.42 24.97 -8.45
C LEU A 141 27.70 25.16 -6.95
N LEU A 142 28.83 25.80 -6.62
CA LEU A 142 29.22 26.08 -5.23
C LEU A 142 28.26 27.05 -4.54
N ASN A 143 27.74 28.05 -5.26
CA ASN A 143 26.74 28.96 -4.70
C ASN A 143 25.44 28.23 -4.36
N LEU A 144 25.00 27.28 -5.18
CA LEU A 144 23.83 26.45 -4.87
C LEU A 144 24.07 25.56 -3.66
N GLU A 145 25.21 24.88 -3.58
CA GLU A 145 25.59 24.09 -2.40
C GLU A 145 25.59 24.94 -1.13
N HIS A 146 26.17 26.14 -1.21
CA HIS A 146 26.20 27.06 -0.08
C HIS A 146 24.79 27.47 0.36
N ASN A 147 23.90 27.80 -0.59
CA ASN A 147 22.52 28.18 -0.29
C ASN A 147 21.75 27.04 0.40
N TYR A 148 21.88 25.81 -0.11
CA TYR A 148 21.26 24.64 0.52
C TYR A 148 21.83 24.38 1.92
N PHE A 149 23.15 24.48 2.08
CA PHE A 149 23.80 24.37 3.39
C PHE A 149 23.29 25.40 4.40
N VAL A 150 23.19 26.67 4.01
CA VAL A 150 22.67 27.74 4.88
C VAL A 150 21.22 27.45 5.26
N SER A 151 20.36 27.09 4.30
CA SER A 151 18.95 26.78 4.57
C SER A 151 18.77 25.61 5.55
N ILE A 152 19.53 24.52 5.40
CA ILE A 152 19.47 23.39 6.34
C ILE A 152 20.04 23.79 7.71
N SER A 153 21.10 24.59 7.75
CA SER A 153 21.68 25.08 8.99
C SER A 153 20.71 25.96 9.78
N GLU A 154 19.96 26.82 9.09
CA GLU A 154 18.89 27.64 9.69
C GLU A 154 17.79 26.75 10.29
N LEU A 155 17.29 25.75 9.55
CA LEU A 155 16.28 24.80 10.04
C LEU A 155 16.77 24.01 11.27
N ILE A 156 18.04 23.59 11.28
CA ILE A 156 18.67 22.94 12.44
C ILE A 156 18.72 23.91 13.63
N GLY A 157 19.07 25.18 13.39
CA GLY A 157 19.07 26.22 14.41
C GLY A 157 17.70 26.46 15.02
N GLU A 158 16.65 26.52 14.20
CA GLU A 158 15.27 26.65 14.66
C GLU A 158 14.84 25.49 15.55
N ARG A 159 15.12 24.24 15.12
CA ARG A 159 14.90 23.04 15.94
C ARG A 159 15.57 23.16 17.29
N ASP A 160 16.84 23.51 17.32
CA ASP A 160 17.63 23.55 18.55
C ASP A 160 17.11 24.61 19.52
N VAL A 161 16.69 25.77 19.00
CA VAL A 161 16.06 26.84 19.78
C VAL A 161 14.71 26.38 20.36
N GLU A 162 13.85 25.77 19.55
CA GLU A 162 12.53 25.33 20.01
C GLU A 162 12.62 24.17 21.02
N LEU A 163 13.51 23.20 20.81
CA LEU A 163 13.76 22.13 21.79
C LEU A 163 14.31 22.69 23.10
N LYS A 164 15.21 23.69 23.04
CA LYS A 164 15.73 24.35 24.24
C LYS A 164 14.62 25.08 25.00
N LYS A 165 13.78 25.85 24.31
CA LYS A 165 12.62 26.54 24.92
C LYS A 165 11.63 25.57 25.56
N LEU A 166 11.39 24.42 24.94
CA LEU A 166 10.53 23.38 25.52
C LEU A 166 11.13 22.85 26.82
N ARG A 167 12.40 22.43 26.80
CA ARG A 167 13.09 21.91 27.99
C ARG A 167 13.14 22.92 29.13
N GLU A 168 13.36 24.20 28.84
CA GLU A 168 13.38 25.25 29.85
C GLU A 168 12.00 25.45 30.50
N ARG A 169 10.92 25.47 29.70
CA ARG A 169 9.54 25.51 30.24
C ARG A 169 9.23 24.29 31.09
N GLN A 170 9.55 23.10 30.61
CA GLN A 170 9.34 21.85 31.34
C GLN A 170 10.12 21.83 32.66
N GLY A 171 11.36 22.34 32.67
CA GLY A 171 12.14 22.51 33.90
C GLY A 171 11.48 23.43 34.93
N ILE A 172 10.94 24.57 34.49
CA ILE A 172 10.22 25.50 35.36
C ILE A 172 8.92 24.88 35.89
N GLU A 173 8.18 24.16 35.05
CA GLU A 173 6.94 23.48 35.45
C GLU A 173 7.19 22.37 36.47
N MET A 174 8.21 21.54 36.24
CA MET A 174 8.60 20.47 37.15
C MET A 174 9.05 21.03 38.50
N GLU A 175 9.87 22.09 38.51
CA GLU A 175 10.30 22.76 39.75
C GLU A 175 9.10 23.26 40.58
N LYS A 176 8.09 23.87 39.93
CA LYS A 176 6.87 24.31 40.62
C LYS A 176 6.10 23.15 41.25
N VAL A 177 5.91 22.07 40.49
CA VAL A 177 5.20 20.88 41.00
C VAL A 177 5.97 20.23 42.15
N MET A 178 7.30 20.17 42.07
CA MET A 178 8.14 19.67 43.15
C MET A 178 8.04 20.52 44.43
N GLN A 179 7.89 21.84 44.31
CA GLN A 179 7.71 22.73 45.48
C GLN A 179 6.34 22.58 46.18
N GLU A 180 5.33 22.13 45.44
CA GLU A 180 3.96 21.91 45.90
C GLU A 180 3.67 20.45 46.32
N LEU A 181 4.61 19.55 46.04
CA LEU A 181 4.53 18.13 46.38
C LEU A 181 4.39 17.94 47.90
N GLY A 182 3.39 17.16 48.30
CA GLY A 182 3.06 16.91 49.71
C GLY A 182 2.33 18.06 50.40
N LYS A 183 2.08 19.20 49.73
CA LYS A 183 1.21 20.28 50.20
C LYS A 183 -0.15 20.23 49.51
N SER A 184 -0.15 20.43 48.20
CA SER A 184 -1.35 20.48 47.34
C SER A 184 -1.33 19.40 46.26
N LEU A 185 -0.14 18.92 45.87
CA LEU A 185 0.06 17.95 44.80
C LEU A 185 0.59 16.62 45.34
N THR A 186 0.29 15.57 44.60
CA THR A 186 0.69 14.18 44.88
C THR A 186 1.76 13.69 43.92
N ASP A 187 2.40 12.57 44.26
CA ASP A 187 3.34 11.89 43.37
C ASP A 187 2.69 11.47 42.04
N GLN A 188 1.38 11.22 42.05
CA GLN A 188 0.63 10.90 40.83
C GLN A 188 0.54 12.11 39.88
N ASP A 189 0.43 13.32 40.42
CA ASP A 189 0.40 14.55 39.62
C ASP A 189 1.76 14.82 38.98
N VAL A 190 2.86 14.55 39.71
CA VAL A 190 4.24 14.62 39.19
C VAL A 190 4.42 13.64 38.03
N ASN A 191 4.01 12.39 38.21
CA ASN A 191 4.14 11.36 37.17
C ASN A 191 3.29 11.68 35.94
N SER A 192 2.09 12.24 36.13
CA SER A 192 1.22 12.66 35.03
C SER A 192 1.84 13.81 34.24
N LEU A 193 2.43 14.80 34.92
CA LEU A 193 3.16 15.89 34.27
C LEU A 193 4.39 15.38 33.52
N ALA A 194 5.17 14.47 34.11
CA ALA A 194 6.34 13.88 33.46
C ALA A 194 5.96 13.11 32.19
N ALA A 195 4.85 12.36 32.21
CA ALA A 195 4.33 11.68 31.03
C ALA A 195 3.94 12.68 29.92
N GLN A 196 3.25 13.78 30.28
CA GLN A 196 2.91 14.84 29.33
C GLN A 196 4.15 15.53 28.75
N HIS A 197 5.18 15.77 29.56
CA HIS A 197 6.45 16.33 29.10
C HIS A 197 7.14 15.42 28.10
N PHE A 198 7.15 14.11 28.38
CA PHE A 198 7.73 13.11 27.49
C PHE A 198 7.01 13.06 26.14
N GLU A 199 5.68 13.00 26.15
CA GLU A 199 4.85 13.00 24.93
C GLU A 199 5.10 14.27 24.11
N SER A 200 5.04 15.45 24.73
CA SER A 200 5.28 16.72 24.05
C SER A 200 6.69 16.83 23.47
N GLN A 201 7.71 16.27 24.14
CA GLN A 201 9.07 16.27 23.63
C GLN A 201 9.19 15.33 22.41
N GLN A 202 8.61 14.13 22.51
CA GLN A 202 8.60 13.16 21.42
C GLN A 202 7.91 13.70 20.17
N ASP A 203 6.75 14.34 20.32
CA ASP A 203 6.01 14.94 19.21
C ASP A 203 6.82 16.02 18.50
N LEU A 204 7.48 16.90 19.27
CA LEU A 204 8.30 17.97 18.70
C LEU A 204 9.55 17.42 18.01
N GLU A 205 10.23 16.45 18.60
CA GLU A 205 11.40 15.78 18.00
C GLU A 205 11.02 15.06 16.70
N ASN A 206 9.89 14.35 16.69
CA ASN A 206 9.37 13.68 15.50
C ASN A 206 9.02 14.67 14.39
N LYS A 207 8.35 15.77 14.73
CA LYS A 207 8.04 16.85 13.78
C LYS A 207 9.32 17.35 13.11
N TRP A 208 10.32 17.72 13.88
CA TRP A 208 11.59 18.23 13.36
C TRP A 208 12.38 17.19 12.57
N SER A 209 12.36 15.93 13.00
CA SER A 209 13.00 14.83 12.28
C SER A 209 12.39 14.68 10.88
N ASN A 210 11.05 14.74 10.79
CA ASN A 210 10.32 14.64 9.53
C ASN A 210 10.59 15.86 8.62
N GLU A 211 10.50 17.08 9.16
CA GLU A 211 10.75 18.31 8.40
C GLU A 211 12.18 18.36 7.86
N LEU A 212 13.18 18.02 8.70
CA LEU A 212 14.58 17.98 8.27
C LEU A 212 14.80 16.91 7.20
N LYS A 213 14.28 15.70 7.41
CA LYS A 213 14.39 14.61 6.44
C LYS A 213 13.76 14.99 5.09
N GLN A 214 12.57 15.59 5.12
CA GLN A 214 11.86 16.01 3.91
C GLN A 214 12.63 17.13 3.19
N SER A 215 13.03 18.17 3.91
CA SER A 215 13.77 19.31 3.34
C SER A 215 15.10 18.86 2.73
N THR A 216 15.89 18.06 3.45
CA THR A 216 17.14 17.51 2.92
C THR A 216 16.92 16.61 1.70
N ALA A 217 15.87 15.79 1.68
CA ALA A 217 15.56 14.95 0.53
C ALA A 217 15.20 15.77 -0.71
N ILE A 218 14.34 16.79 -0.56
CA ILE A 218 13.95 17.70 -1.65
C ILE A 218 15.19 18.43 -2.18
N GLN A 219 15.99 19.04 -1.30
CA GLN A 219 17.19 19.76 -1.72
C GLN A 219 18.21 18.85 -2.41
N LYS A 220 18.41 17.62 -1.92
CA LYS A 220 19.29 16.64 -2.57
C LYS A 220 18.79 16.32 -3.98
N GLN A 221 17.49 16.07 -4.13
CA GLN A 221 16.89 15.77 -5.42
C GLN A 221 16.99 16.95 -6.40
N GLU A 222 16.56 18.15 -5.99
CA GLU A 222 16.63 19.36 -6.80
C GLU A 222 18.06 19.65 -7.25
N TYR A 223 19.02 19.48 -6.34
CA TYR A 223 20.44 19.66 -6.64
C TYR A 223 20.94 18.63 -7.66
N GLN A 224 20.62 17.35 -7.47
CA GLN A 224 20.98 16.30 -8.43
C GLN A 224 20.38 16.55 -9.81
N GLU A 225 19.10 16.89 -9.90
CA GLU A 225 18.42 17.22 -11.15
C GLU A 225 19.05 18.45 -11.83
N TRP A 226 19.36 19.48 -11.06
CA TRP A 226 19.99 20.70 -11.57
C TRP A 226 21.39 20.42 -12.14
N VAL A 227 22.21 19.68 -11.40
CA VAL A 227 23.57 19.28 -11.80
C VAL A 227 23.53 18.50 -13.12
N ILE A 228 22.64 17.51 -13.23
CA ILE A 228 22.51 16.70 -14.44
C ILE A 228 22.07 17.56 -15.64
N LYS A 229 21.07 18.43 -15.44
CA LYS A 229 20.57 19.30 -16.50
C LYS A 229 21.65 20.26 -16.99
N LEU A 230 22.41 20.86 -16.08
CA LEU A 230 23.53 21.74 -16.42
C LEU A 230 24.59 21.00 -17.26
N HIS A 231 24.91 19.77 -16.89
CA HIS A 231 25.86 18.94 -17.65
C HIS A 231 25.37 18.61 -19.05
N GLN A 232 24.09 18.27 -19.19
CA GLN A 232 23.47 18.03 -20.49
C GLN A 232 23.50 19.28 -21.38
N ASP A 233 23.20 20.45 -20.82
CA ASP A 233 23.23 21.73 -21.53
C ASP A 233 24.66 22.08 -22.01
N LEU A 234 25.69 21.78 -21.22
CA LEU A 234 27.09 21.98 -21.60
C LEU A 234 27.57 20.97 -22.66
N LYS A 235 27.10 19.72 -22.62
CA LYS A 235 27.42 18.68 -23.62
C LYS A 235 26.68 18.85 -24.96
N ASN A 236 25.54 19.53 -24.98
CA ASN A 236 24.74 19.82 -26.19
C ASN A 236 24.66 21.33 -26.51
N PRO A 237 25.75 21.96 -26.99
CA PRO A 237 25.75 23.38 -27.32
C PRO A 237 24.80 23.77 -28.47
N ASN A 238 24.32 22.82 -29.28
CA ASN A 238 23.38 23.09 -30.38
C ASN A 238 21.94 23.43 -29.95
N ASN A 239 21.57 23.22 -28.67
CA ASN A 239 20.24 23.60 -28.16
C ASN A 239 20.19 25.03 -27.59
N SER A 240 21.34 25.65 -27.32
CA SER A 240 21.40 27.03 -26.83
C SER A 240 21.24 28.07 -27.95
N SER A 241 21.67 27.75 -29.19
CA SER A 241 21.47 28.62 -30.37
C SER A 241 20.00 28.79 -30.76
N LEU A 242 19.13 27.80 -30.51
CA LEU A 242 17.70 27.90 -30.83
C LEU A 242 16.91 28.77 -29.84
N ARG A 243 17.46 29.06 -28.65
CA ARG A 243 16.77 29.85 -27.61
C ARG A 243 17.00 31.36 -27.73
N MET A 244 18.05 31.79 -28.45
CA MET A 244 18.30 33.22 -28.71
C MET A 244 17.60 33.75 -29.96
N GLU A 245 17.16 32.91 -30.91
CA GLU A 245 16.45 33.38 -32.12
C GLU A 245 14.94 33.62 -31.91
N ALA A 246 14.36 33.24 -30.78
CA ALA A 246 12.95 33.50 -30.46
C ALA A 246 12.69 34.87 -29.78
N LYS A 247 13.73 35.72 -29.66
CA LYS A 247 13.63 37.10 -29.18
C LYS A 247 14.37 38.04 -30.13
N SER A 248 13.81 38.24 -31.32
CA SER A 248 14.03 39.42 -32.16
C SER A 248 12.72 39.84 -32.79
#